data_AF-A0A0C2GU94-F1
#
_entry.id   AF-A0A0C2GU94-F1
#
_cell.length_a   1.000
_cell.length_b   1.000
_cell.length_c   1.000
_cell.angle_alpha   90.00
_cell.angle_beta   90.00
_cell.angle_gamma   90.00
#
_symmetry.space_group_name_H-M   'P 1'
#
loop_
_entity.id
_entity.type
_entity.pdbx_description
1 polymer ?
#
loop_
_entity_poly.entity_id
_entity_poly.type
_entity_poly.pdbx_seq_one_letter_code
_entity_poly.pdbx_strand_id
1 'polypeptide(L)'
;MLSGETAKGDYPLEAVKTMAFICKDAEAAFPYRRYLHDAVRSTVRPTDMTLTVALAAVIAADNCHASAIILPTNSGRAVFPVHHTKPGGDFAADLDAKINFGIEFGKERGFINRGDFVVAVNGWKQGQFAIVRDDFTY
;
A
#
# COMPACT_ATOMS: atom_id res chain seq x y z
N MET A 1 -20.40 5.06 3.81
CA MET A 1 -20.48 6.24 4.71
C MET A 1 -21.79 6.12 5.46
N LEU A 2 -21.77 6.29 6.79
CA LEU A 2 -23.00 6.37 7.60
C LEU A 2 -23.40 7.85 7.72
N SER A 3 -24.69 8.13 7.77
CA SER A 3 -25.25 9.49 7.82
C SER A 3 -26.22 9.61 9.00
N GLY A 4 -27.52 9.43 8.78
CA GLY A 4 -28.53 9.54 9.82
C GLY A 4 -28.33 8.51 10.95
N GLU A 5 -27.80 7.34 10.61
CA GLU A 5 -27.52 6.23 11.51
C GLU A 5 -26.56 6.63 12.64
N THR A 6 -25.55 7.44 12.33
CA THR A 6 -24.58 7.94 13.31
C THR A 6 -24.88 9.36 13.80
N ALA A 7 -25.62 10.16 13.03
CA ALA A 7 -25.90 11.56 13.37
C ALA A 7 -27.05 11.73 14.37
N LYS A 8 -28.11 10.93 14.24
CA LYS A 8 -29.32 11.00 15.10
C LYS A 8 -29.94 9.64 15.42
N GLY A 9 -29.32 8.54 15.00
CA GLY A 9 -29.82 7.20 15.28
C GLY A 9 -29.71 6.84 16.75
N ASP A 10 -30.61 5.97 17.22
CA ASP A 10 -30.62 5.49 18.60
C ASP A 10 -29.47 4.51 18.89
N TYR A 11 -28.85 3.94 17.85
CA TYR A 11 -27.81 2.89 17.92
C TYR A 11 -26.57 3.20 17.05
N PRO A 12 -25.88 4.33 17.28
CA PRO A 12 -24.77 4.76 16.42
C PRO A 12 -23.54 3.83 16.51
N LEU A 13 -23.30 3.22 17.68
CA LEU A 13 -22.17 2.31 17.88
C LEU A 13 -22.39 0.97 17.16
N GLU A 14 -23.60 0.44 17.25
CA GLU A 14 -24.02 -0.80 16.59
C GLU A 14 -23.99 -0.63 15.07
N ALA A 15 -24.43 0.53 14.56
CA ALA A 15 -24.35 0.84 13.13
C ALA A 15 -22.89 0.79 12.64
N VAL A 16 -21.95 1.42 13.36
CA VAL A 16 -20.52 1.40 13.01
C VAL A 16 -19.94 -0.02 13.12
N LYS A 17 -20.23 -0.75 14.19
CA LYS A 17 -19.75 -2.13 14.37
C LYS A 17 -20.27 -3.07 13.28
N THR A 18 -21.54 -2.91 12.91
CA THR A 18 -22.17 -3.69 11.84
C THR A 18 -21.53 -3.38 10.49
N MET A 19 -21.32 -2.09 10.18
CA MET A 19 -20.62 -1.69 8.95
C MET A 19 -19.18 -2.26 8.91
N ALA A 20 -18.43 -2.14 10.01
CA ALA A 20 -17.06 -2.68 10.10
C ALA A 20 -17.04 -4.20 9.92
N PHE A 21 -17.99 -4.92 10.50
CA PHE A 21 -18.14 -6.36 10.31
C PHE A 21 -18.43 -6.73 8.85
N ILE A 22 -19.40 -6.05 8.21
CA ILE A 22 -19.74 -6.28 6.80
C ILE A 22 -18.54 -6.00 5.89
N CYS A 23 -17.83 -4.90 6.11
CA CYS A 23 -16.63 -4.58 5.34
C CYS A 23 -15.57 -5.67 5.47
N LYS A 24 -15.29 -6.12 6.70
CA LYS A 24 -14.31 -7.18 6.96
C LYS A 24 -14.69 -8.50 6.28
N ASP A 25 -15.96 -8.89 6.36
CA ASP A 25 -16.46 -10.12 5.73
C ASP A 25 -16.43 -10.03 4.21
N ALA A 26 -16.85 -8.90 3.64
CA ALA A 26 -16.81 -8.64 2.20
C ALA A 26 -15.38 -8.64 1.65
N GLU A 27 -14.42 -8.02 2.35
CA GLU A 27 -13.01 -8.03 1.99
C GLU A 27 -12.42 -9.45 2.05
N ALA A 28 -12.75 -10.24 3.07
CA ALA A 28 -12.29 -11.63 3.20
C ALA A 28 -12.81 -12.55 2.08
N ALA A 29 -14.02 -12.28 1.57
CA ALA A 29 -14.63 -13.02 0.47
C ALA A 29 -14.18 -12.52 -0.93
N PHE A 30 -13.50 -11.38 -1.02
CA PHE A 30 -13.13 -10.79 -2.29
C PHE A 30 -11.98 -11.58 -2.97
N PRO A 31 -12.12 -12.00 -4.24
CA PRO A 31 -11.13 -12.85 -4.90
C PRO A 31 -9.93 -12.04 -5.45
N TYR A 32 -9.13 -11.43 -4.57
CA TYR A 32 -8.02 -10.53 -4.92
C TYR A 32 -7.08 -11.09 -6.00
N ARG A 33 -6.68 -12.35 -5.88
CA ARG A 33 -5.72 -12.98 -6.81
C ARG A 33 -6.28 -13.09 -8.23
N ARG A 34 -7.56 -13.43 -8.36
CA ARG A 34 -8.25 -13.46 -9.66
C ARG A 34 -8.44 -12.06 -10.21
N TYR A 35 -8.86 -11.13 -9.36
CA TYR A 35 -9.02 -9.72 -9.73
C TYR A 35 -7.71 -9.12 -10.28
N LEU A 36 -6.59 -9.34 -9.58
CA LEU A 36 -5.27 -8.89 -10.04
C LEU A 36 -4.92 -9.49 -11.41
N HIS A 37 -5.09 -10.80 -11.56
CA HIS A 37 -4.79 -11.49 -12.80
C HIS A 37 -5.61 -10.95 -13.98
N ASP A 38 -6.91 -10.68 -13.77
CA ASP A 38 -7.79 -10.13 -14.80
C ASP A 38 -7.44 -8.66 -15.09
N ALA A 39 -7.08 -7.88 -14.07
CA ALA A 39 -6.63 -6.49 -14.21
C ALA A 39 -5.33 -6.37 -15.02
N VAL A 40 -4.37 -7.28 -14.81
CA VAL A 40 -3.11 -7.34 -15.58
C VAL A 40 -3.35 -7.71 -17.06
N ARG A 41 -4.37 -8.52 -17.33
CA ARG A 41 -4.74 -8.94 -18.69
C ARG A 41 -5.47 -7.84 -19.46
N SER A 42 -6.29 -7.05 -18.78
CA SER A 42 -7.07 -5.97 -19.40
C SER A 42 -6.32 -4.64 -19.50
N THR A 43 -5.11 -4.54 -18.91
CA THR A 43 -4.33 -3.30 -18.95
C THR A 43 -3.83 -3.00 -20.37
N VAL A 44 -4.12 -1.79 -20.85
CA VAL A 44 -3.57 -1.29 -22.13
C VAL A 44 -2.06 -1.13 -21.99
N ARG A 45 -1.31 -1.62 -22.99
CA ARG A 45 0.15 -1.53 -23.05
C ARG A 45 0.56 -0.57 -24.18
N PRO A 46 1.64 0.22 -24.00
CA PRO A 46 2.51 0.29 -22.81
C PRO A 46 1.82 1.01 -21.64
N THR A 47 2.06 0.52 -20.42
CA THR A 47 1.59 1.16 -19.18
C THR A 47 2.52 2.30 -18.78
N ASP A 48 2.01 3.30 -18.06
CA ASP A 48 2.85 4.32 -17.45
C ASP A 48 3.74 3.73 -16.34
N MET A 49 4.78 4.45 -15.93
CA MET A 49 5.74 3.97 -14.93
C MET A 49 5.08 3.69 -13.57
N THR A 50 4.13 4.53 -13.14
CA THR A 50 3.46 4.37 -11.84
C THR A 50 2.63 3.09 -11.82
N LEU A 51 1.82 2.88 -12.86
CA LEU A 51 1.02 1.67 -12.98
C LEU A 51 1.90 0.42 -13.13
N THR A 52 2.99 0.51 -13.89
CA THR A 52 3.92 -0.62 -14.08
C THR A 52 4.56 -1.03 -12.75
N VAL A 53 5.07 -0.07 -11.97
CA VAL A 53 5.68 -0.32 -10.65
C VAL A 53 4.63 -0.80 -9.66
N ALA A 54 3.42 -0.23 -9.68
CA ALA A 54 2.33 -0.68 -8.81
C ALA A 54 1.95 -2.15 -9.08
N LEU A 55 1.80 -2.53 -10.35
CA LEU A 55 1.53 -3.92 -10.73
C LEU A 55 2.68 -4.85 -10.31
N ALA A 56 3.93 -4.46 -10.56
CA ALA A 56 5.10 -5.23 -10.16
C ALA A 56 5.17 -5.43 -8.64
N ALA A 57 4.89 -4.39 -7.86
CA ALA A 57 4.88 -4.46 -6.40
C ALA A 57 3.80 -5.40 -5.87
N VAL A 58 2.59 -5.33 -6.41
CA VAL A 58 1.49 -6.23 -6.01
C VAL A 58 1.79 -7.68 -6.39
N ILE A 59 2.35 -7.93 -7.59
CA ILE A 59 2.77 -9.26 -8.02
C ILE A 59 3.89 -9.80 -7.12
N ALA A 60 4.89 -8.97 -6.78
CA ALA A 60 5.98 -9.36 -5.89
C ALA A 60 5.44 -9.72 -4.50
N ALA A 61 4.53 -8.92 -3.96
CA ALA A 61 3.89 -9.16 -2.67
C ALA A 61 3.08 -10.46 -2.65
N ASP A 62 2.32 -10.75 -3.71
CA ASP A 62 1.58 -12.02 -3.85
C ASP A 62 2.54 -13.22 -3.91
N ASN A 63 3.62 -13.12 -4.67
CA ASN A 63 4.58 -14.20 -4.87
C ASN A 63 5.40 -14.53 -3.61
N CYS A 64 5.76 -13.54 -2.80
CA CYS A 64 6.50 -13.78 -1.57
C CYS A 64 5.61 -13.88 -0.32
N HIS A 65 4.28 -13.84 -0.49
CA HIS A 65 3.33 -13.79 0.62
C HIS A 65 3.66 -12.67 1.62
N ALA A 66 3.96 -11.47 1.10
CA ALA A 66 4.27 -10.32 1.93
C ALA A 66 3.05 -9.92 2.79
N SER A 67 3.32 -9.56 4.05
CA SER A 67 2.27 -9.05 4.95
C SER A 67 1.94 -7.58 4.70
N ALA A 68 2.84 -6.84 4.06
CA ALA A 68 2.61 -5.43 3.73
C ALA A 68 3.40 -4.96 2.49
N ILE A 69 2.87 -3.92 1.85
CA ILE A 69 3.58 -3.08 0.89
C ILE A 69 3.80 -1.71 1.52
N ILE A 70 5.06 -1.27 1.61
CA ILE A 70 5.45 0.02 2.18
C ILE A 70 5.78 1.00 1.06
N LEU A 71 5.11 2.16 1.07
CA LEU A 71 5.27 3.20 0.06
C LEU A 71 5.60 4.55 0.72
N PRO A 72 6.88 4.91 0.84
CA PRO A 72 7.28 6.25 1.26
C PRO A 72 6.85 7.27 0.20
N THR A 73 5.91 8.17 0.56
CA THR A 73 5.36 9.18 -0.36
C THR A 73 5.17 10.52 0.33
N ASN A 74 5.42 11.61 -0.41
CA ASN A 74 5.21 12.97 0.07
C ASN A 74 3.82 13.53 -0.31
N SER A 75 3.09 12.84 -1.19
CA SER A 75 1.78 13.31 -1.67
C SER A 75 0.61 12.95 -0.74
N GLY A 76 0.85 12.08 0.25
CA GLY A 76 -0.19 11.53 1.11
C GLY A 76 -1.14 10.56 0.41
N ARG A 77 -0.92 10.24 -0.88
CA ARG A 77 -1.78 9.36 -1.69
C ARG A 77 -1.55 7.87 -1.43
N ALA A 78 -1.49 7.47 -0.16
CA ALA A 78 -1.45 6.07 0.25
C ALA A 78 -2.84 5.65 0.77
N VAL A 79 -3.18 4.36 0.61
CA VAL A 79 -4.44 3.81 1.13
C VAL A 79 -4.49 3.87 2.66
N PHE A 80 -3.33 3.69 3.29
CA PHE A 80 -3.15 3.78 4.74
C PHE A 80 -1.99 4.74 5.06
N PRO A 81 -2.22 6.07 5.04
CA PRO A 81 -1.16 7.03 5.23
C PRO A 81 -0.74 7.12 6.70
N VAL A 82 0.56 7.00 6.96
CA VAL A 82 1.18 7.24 8.27
C VAL A 82 2.18 8.39 8.15
N HIS A 83 2.19 9.28 9.15
CA HIS A 83 3.02 10.47 9.11
C HIS A 83 4.33 10.25 9.86
N HIS A 84 5.45 10.30 9.14
CA HIS A 84 6.80 10.29 9.70
C HIS A 84 7.30 11.73 9.86
N THR A 85 7.60 12.13 11.10
CA THR A 85 7.94 13.53 11.45
C THR A 85 9.44 13.77 11.65
N LYS A 86 10.26 12.73 11.68
CA LYS A 86 11.69 12.88 11.95
C LYS A 86 12.40 13.28 10.65
N PRO A 87 13.26 14.32 10.67
CA PRO A 87 14.05 14.68 9.51
C PRO A 87 15.08 13.58 9.24
N GLY A 88 15.07 13.04 8.02
CA GLY A 88 16.11 12.13 7.54
C GLY A 88 17.41 12.85 7.21
N GLY A 89 18.50 12.10 7.15
CA GLY A 89 19.80 12.57 6.70
C GLY A 89 19.84 12.79 5.19
N ASP A 90 20.72 12.09 4.48
CA ASP A 90 20.66 12.04 3.03
C ASP A 90 19.42 11.26 2.53
N PHE A 91 19.19 11.24 1.22
CA PHE A 91 18.01 10.60 0.63
C PHE A 91 17.90 9.12 1.00
N ALA A 92 19.01 8.39 1.05
CA ALA A 92 19.03 6.97 1.40
C ALA A 92 18.67 6.76 2.87
N ALA A 93 19.27 7.52 3.78
CA ALA A 93 18.97 7.47 5.21
C ALA A 93 17.52 7.88 5.51
N ASP A 94 17.00 8.90 4.83
CA ASP A 94 15.59 9.32 4.95
C ASP A 94 14.63 8.22 4.48
N LEU A 95 14.95 7.57 3.36
CA LEU A 95 14.16 6.47 2.82
C LEU A 95 14.14 5.27 3.79
N ASP A 96 15.31 4.85 4.28
CA ASP A 96 15.43 3.74 5.22
C ASP A 96 14.68 4.04 6.52
N ALA A 97 14.77 5.28 7.04
CA ALA A 97 14.04 5.69 8.22
C ALA A 97 12.52 5.60 8.04
N LYS A 98 12.01 6.02 6.88
CA LYS A 98 10.58 5.93 6.54
C LYS A 98 10.09 4.49 6.38
N ILE A 99 10.90 3.63 5.74
CA ILE A 99 10.57 2.22 5.59
C ILE A 99 10.51 1.54 6.96
N ASN A 100 11.55 1.73 7.79
CA ASN A 100 11.59 1.17 9.13
C ASN A 100 10.44 1.68 10.01
N PHE A 101 10.10 2.96 9.91
CA PHE A 101 8.93 3.51 10.59
C PHE A 101 7.63 2.81 10.19
N GLY A 102 7.42 2.56 8.88
CA GLY A 102 6.27 1.80 8.40
C GLY A 102 6.23 0.36 8.91
N ILE A 103 7.39 -0.31 8.99
CA ILE A 103 7.51 -1.67 9.55
C ILE A 103 7.13 -1.68 11.03
N GLU A 104 7.72 -0.80 11.84
CA GLU A 104 7.43 -0.74 13.27
C GLU A 104 5.97 -0.40 13.53
N PHE A 105 5.40 0.54 12.79
CA PHE A 105 3.98 0.84 12.87
C PHE A 105 3.11 -0.39 12.54
N GLY A 106 3.46 -1.17 11.50
CA GLY A 106 2.73 -2.39 11.15
C GLY A 106 2.84 -3.49 12.20
N LYS A 107 3.99 -3.59 12.88
CA LYS A 107 4.18 -4.49 14.03
C LYS A 107 3.33 -4.06 15.23
N GLU A 108 3.32 -2.78 15.56
CA GLU A 108 2.49 -2.22 16.65
C GLU A 108 1.00 -2.46 16.42
N ARG A 109 0.55 -2.42 15.16
CA ARG A 109 -0.84 -2.69 14.77
C ARG A 109 -1.16 -4.18 14.57
N GLY A 110 -0.16 -5.06 14.64
CA GLY A 110 -0.31 -6.51 14.59
C GLY A 110 -0.55 -7.10 13.19
N PHE A 111 -0.31 -6.35 12.11
CA PHE A 111 -0.42 -6.87 10.73
C PHE A 111 0.94 -7.13 10.06
N ILE A 112 2.06 -6.86 10.73
CA ILE A 112 3.40 -7.32 10.36
C ILE A 112 4.02 -8.06 11.55
N ASN A 113 4.48 -9.30 11.35
CA ASN A 113 5.16 -10.09 12.37
C ASN A 113 6.65 -10.25 12.07
N ARG A 114 7.42 -10.64 13.09
CA ARG A 114 8.84 -10.96 12.91
C ARG A 114 8.97 -12.18 11.99
N GLY A 115 9.69 -12.02 10.89
CA GLY A 115 9.91 -13.07 9.90
C GLY A 115 9.02 -12.96 8.66
N ASP A 116 8.05 -12.05 8.65
CA ASP A 116 7.23 -11.79 7.47
C ASP A 116 8.05 -11.09 6.38
N PHE A 117 7.71 -11.39 5.13
CA PHE A 117 8.18 -10.60 4.00
C PHE A 117 7.42 -9.27 3.91
N VAL A 118 8.12 -8.22 3.52
CA VAL A 118 7.55 -6.89 3.25
C VAL A 118 8.12 -6.41 1.92
N VAL A 119 7.27 -5.81 1.08
CA VAL A 119 7.69 -5.20 -0.18
C VAL A 119 7.78 -3.69 0.01
N ALA A 120 8.95 -3.10 -0.21
CA ALA A 120 9.11 -1.64 -0.22
C ALA A 120 9.11 -1.12 -1.66
N VAL A 121 8.39 -0.03 -1.91
CA VAL A 121 8.31 0.61 -3.22
C VAL A 121 8.70 2.07 -3.06
N ASN A 122 9.72 2.50 -3.79
CA ASN A 122 10.18 3.89 -3.79
C ASN A 122 10.66 4.33 -5.17
N GLY A 123 10.75 5.64 -5.34
CA GLY A 123 11.39 6.25 -6.50
C GLY A 123 12.91 6.28 -6.39
N TRP A 124 13.60 6.37 -7.53
CA TRP A 124 15.06 6.57 -7.61
C TRP A 124 15.47 7.98 -7.16
N LYS A 125 14.57 8.95 -7.32
CA LYS A 125 14.68 10.32 -6.78
C LYS A 125 13.36 10.70 -6.13
N GLN A 126 13.40 11.72 -5.28
CA GLN A 126 12.21 12.25 -4.65
C GLN A 126 11.15 12.61 -5.70
N GLY A 127 10.00 11.92 -5.65
CA GLY A 127 8.89 12.15 -6.58
C GLY A 127 8.98 11.46 -7.95
N GLN A 128 9.96 10.58 -8.21
CA GLN A 128 10.09 9.88 -9.50
C GLN A 128 10.22 8.37 -9.34
N PHE A 129 9.19 7.62 -9.75
CA PHE A 129 9.35 6.20 -10.09
C PHE A 129 10.01 6.11 -11.46
N ALA A 130 11.08 5.32 -11.56
CA ALA A 130 11.83 5.19 -12.81
C ALA A 130 12.01 3.71 -13.16
N ILE A 131 11.56 3.34 -14.35
CA ILE A 131 12.03 2.16 -15.07
C ILE A 131 12.85 2.73 -16.22
N VAL A 132 14.17 2.69 -16.10
CA VAL A 132 15.08 3.29 -17.07
C VAL A 132 15.48 2.21 -18.07
N ARG A 133 15.29 2.50 -19.36
CA ARG A 133 15.92 1.70 -20.42
C ARG A 133 17.36 2.19 -20.55
N ASP A 134 18.28 1.25 -20.50
CA ASP A 134 19.68 1.57 -20.76
C ASP A 134 19.86 1.79 -22.28
N ASP A 135 19.96 3.05 -22.70
CA ASP A 135 20.17 3.41 -24.10
C ASP A 135 21.68 3.52 -24.45
N PHE A 136 22.58 2.92 -23.65
CA PHE A 136 23.99 2.84 -24.00
C PHE A 136 24.20 1.92 -25.21
N THR A 137 24.29 2.52 -26.39
CA THR A 137 25.11 1.98 -27.49
C THR A 137 26.58 2.24 -27.16
N TYR A 138 27.35 1.17 -26.95
CA TYR A 138 28.82 1.21 -26.95
C TYR A 138 29.36 1.56 -28.34
#